data_AF-A0A0Q9F3M2-F1
#
_entry.id   AF-A0A0Q9F3M2-F1
#
_cell.length_a   1.000
_cell.length_b   1.000
_cell.length_c   1.000
_cell.angle_alpha   90.00
_cell.angle_beta   90.00
_cell.angle_gamma   90.00
#
_symmetry.space_group_name_H-M   'P 1'
#
loop_
_entity.id
_entity.type
_entity.pdbx_description
1 polymer ?
#
loop_
_entity_poly.entity_id
_entity_poly.type
_entity_poly.pdbx_seq_one_letter_code
_entity_poly.pdbx_strand_id
1 'polypeptide(L)'
;MEVFVRGKMTIEEFSFEYQKWWKRARDMNYFSGLSPYLQRALDVVFTSIEHAGEGSMDHISTEAACKLEVRVALSIVVGIE
;
A
#
# COMPACT_ATOMS: atom_id res chain seq x y z
N MET A 1 -5.29 -2.88 -3.12
CA MET A 1 -5.61 -1.85 -2.11
C MET A 1 -7.05 -1.97 -1.61
N GLU A 2 -8.08 -1.76 -2.43
CA GLU A 2 -9.49 -1.82 -2.00
C GLU A 2 -9.88 -3.15 -1.34
N VAL A 3 -9.45 -4.29 -1.90
CA VAL A 3 -9.71 -5.62 -1.35
C VAL A 3 -9.15 -5.78 0.08
N PHE A 4 -7.95 -5.26 0.32
CA PHE A 4 -7.30 -5.24 1.63
C PHE A 4 -8.02 -4.34 2.63
N VAL A 5 -8.35 -3.11 2.23
CA VAL A 5 -9.08 -2.14 3.09
C VAL A 5 -10.45 -2.68 3.50
N ARG A 6 -11.12 -3.44 2.63
CA ARG A 6 -12.41 -4.10 2.93
C ARG A 6 -12.29 -5.35 3.81
N GLY A 7 -11.08 -5.72 4.24
CA GLY A 7 -10.84 -6.89 5.09
C GLY A 7 -11.04 -8.23 4.37
N LYS A 8 -10.98 -8.26 3.03
CA LYS A 8 -11.10 -9.48 2.23
C LYS A 8 -9.76 -10.12 1.87
N MET A 9 -8.67 -9.59 2.42
CA MET A 9 -7.29 -9.98 2.17
C MET A 9 -6.49 -9.65 3.44
N THR A 10 -5.60 -10.54 3.87
CA THR A 10 -4.73 -10.31 5.03
C THR A 10 -3.60 -9.34 4.68
N ILE A 11 -2.91 -8.80 5.69
CA ILE A 11 -1.74 -7.96 5.43
C ILE A 11 -0.62 -8.71 4.71
N GLU A 12 -0.43 -10.00 4.99
CA GLU A 12 0.60 -10.83 4.36
C GLU A 12 0.31 -11.03 2.87
N GLU A 13 -0.93 -11.39 2.52
CA GLU A 13 -1.39 -11.52 1.13
C GLU A 13 -1.28 -10.19 0.38
N PHE A 14 -1.70 -9.10 1.03
CA PHE A 14 -1.63 -7.77 0.45
C PHE A 14 -0.18 -7.34 0.19
N SER A 15 0.71 -7.56 1.16
CA SER A 15 2.13 -7.24 1.07
C SER A 15 2.78 -7.95 -0.09
N PHE A 16 2.53 -9.26 -0.21
CA PHE A 16 3.07 -10.09 -1.29
C PHE A 16 2.61 -9.61 -2.67
N GLU A 17 1.31 -9.38 -2.86
CA GLU A 17 0.77 -8.93 -4.15
C GLU A 17 1.20 -7.49 -4.48
N TYR A 18 1.25 -6.60 -3.50
CA TYR A 18 1.67 -5.21 -3.70
C TYR A 18 3.15 -5.12 -4.08
N GLN A 19 4.04 -5.86 -3.40
CA GLN A 19 5.47 -5.87 -3.73
C GLN A 19 5.75 -6.41 -5.15
N LYS A 20 5.01 -7.45 -5.58
CA LYS A 20 5.10 -7.94 -6.96
C LYS A 20 4.70 -6.88 -7.97
N TRP A 21 3.57 -6.21 -7.73
CA TRP A 21 3.10 -5.13 -8.60
C TRP A 21 4.09 -3.96 -8.61
N TRP A 22 4.59 -3.57 -7.45
CA TRP A 22 5.57 -2.50 -7.28
C TRP A 22 6.83 -2.72 -8.11
N LYS A 23 7.40 -3.92 -7.99
CA LYS A 23 8.58 -4.31 -8.77
C LYS A 23 8.33 -4.21 -10.27
N ARG A 24 7.19 -4.74 -10.76
CA ARG A 24 6.81 -4.66 -12.18
C ARG A 24 6.61 -3.21 -12.62
N ALA A 25 5.94 -2.39 -11.82
CA ALA A 25 5.71 -0.98 -12.11
C ALA A 25 7.04 -0.22 -12.24
N ARG A 26 7.99 -0.49 -11.35
CA ARG A 26 9.35 0.07 -11.41
C ARG A 26 10.10 -0.39 -12.67
N ASP A 27 10.09 -1.69 -12.95
CA ASP A 27 10.80 -2.28 -14.09
C ASP A 27 10.24 -1.77 -15.44
N MET A 28 8.94 -1.45 -15.49
CA MET A 28 8.28 -0.85 -16.65
C MET A 28 8.35 0.69 -16.70
N ASN A 29 9.07 1.32 -15.77
CA ASN A 29 9.14 2.78 -15.62
C ASN A 29 7.74 3.46 -15.50
N TYR A 30 6.76 2.75 -14.94
CA TYR A 30 5.36 3.20 -14.82
C TYR A 30 5.25 4.51 -14.03
N PHE A 31 6.12 4.70 -13.03
CA PHE A 31 6.09 5.87 -12.17
C PHE A 31 6.47 7.17 -12.89
N SER A 32 7.24 7.11 -13.97
CA SER A 32 7.76 8.31 -14.67
C SER A 32 6.68 9.25 -15.21
N GLY A 33 5.47 8.75 -15.47
CA GLY A 33 4.33 9.54 -15.96
C GLY A 33 3.31 9.93 -14.88
N LEU A 34 3.51 9.51 -13.63
CA LEU A 34 2.58 9.82 -12.54
C LEU A 34 2.83 11.21 -11.95
N SER A 35 1.76 11.84 -11.45
CA SER A 35 1.91 13.05 -10.67
C SER A 35 2.69 12.76 -9.37
N PRO A 36 3.42 13.74 -8.82
CA PRO A 36 4.16 13.55 -7.56
C PRO A 36 3.27 13.09 -6.40
N TYR A 37 1.99 13.51 -6.38
CA TYR A 37 1.03 13.09 -5.37
C TYR A 37 0.68 11.60 -5.48
N LEU A 38 0.48 11.10 -6.70
CA LEU A 38 0.20 9.69 -6.94
C LEU A 38 1.42 8.83 -6.63
N GLN A 39 2.62 9.25 -7.04
CA GLN A 39 3.86 8.55 -6.67
C GLN A 39 4.00 8.45 -5.15
N ARG A 40 3.77 9.56 -4.43
CA ARG A 40 3.85 9.58 -2.97
C ARG A 40 2.80 8.70 -2.30
N ALA A 41 1.57 8.67 -2.80
CA ALA A 41 0.53 7.79 -2.28
C ALA A 41 0.91 6.32 -2.41
N LEU A 42 1.50 5.95 -3.54
CA LEU A 42 1.99 4.60 -3.81
C LEU A 42 3.19 4.24 -2.92
N ASP A 43 4.15 5.15 -2.75
CA ASP A 43 5.31 5.00 -1.84
C ASP A 43 4.86 4.79 -0.39
N VAL A 44 3.91 5.58 0.09
CA VAL A 44 3.37 5.45 1.46
C VAL A 44 2.89 4.03 1.70
N VAL A 45 2.10 3.45 0.78
CA VAL A 45 1.64 2.06 0.91
C VAL A 45 2.80 1.08 0.99
N PHE A 46 3.84 1.27 0.20
CA PHE A 46 5.01 0.41 0.23
C PHE A 46 5.72 0.46 1.60
N THR A 47 5.93 1.67 2.12
CA THR A 47 6.52 1.89 3.45
C THR A 47 5.64 1.32 4.58
N SER A 48 4.31 1.47 4.52
CA SER A 48 3.38 0.90 5.49
C SER A 48 3.53 -0.62 5.58
N ILE A 49 3.71 -1.28 4.44
CA ILE A 49 3.90 -2.73 4.34
C ILE A 49 5.24 -3.14 4.95
N GLU A 50 6.32 -2.41 4.66
CA GLU A 50 7.65 -2.69 5.23
C GLU A 50 7.63 -2.56 6.76
N HIS A 51 7.10 -1.47 7.29
CA HIS A 51 6.94 -1.29 8.74
C HIS A 51 6.08 -2.39 9.38
N ALA A 52 5.08 -2.90 8.67
CA ALA A 52 4.27 -3.99 9.16
C ALA A 52 5.01 -5.34 9.22
N GLY A 53 5.95 -5.55 8.30
CA GLY A 53 6.80 -6.76 8.25
C GLY A 53 7.94 -6.76 9.28
N GLU A 54 8.37 -5.60 9.77
CA GLU A 54 9.50 -5.45 10.70
C GLU A 54 9.20 -5.86 12.16
N GLY A 55 7.97 -6.27 12.48
CA GLY A 55 7.67 -7.02 13.70
C GLY A 55 7.60 -6.20 14.98
N SER A 56 6.70 -5.21 15.03
CA SER A 56 6.20 -4.74 16.34
C SER A 56 5.23 -5.77 16.92
N MET A 57 5.35 -6.06 18.23
CA MET A 57 4.70 -7.15 18.99
C MET A 57 3.15 -7.16 19.00
N ASP A 58 2.49 -6.35 18.18
CA ASP A 58 1.04 -6.13 18.21
C ASP A 58 0.43 -6.20 16.79
N HIS A 59 0.37 -7.41 16.22
CA HIS A 59 -0.07 -7.66 14.83
C HIS A 59 -1.43 -7.03 14.47
N ILE A 60 -2.36 -6.95 15.43
CA ILE A 60 -3.70 -6.36 15.21
C ILE A 60 -3.60 -4.84 15.04
N SER A 61 -2.75 -4.17 15.84
CA SER A 61 -2.50 -2.74 15.73
C SER A 61 -1.80 -2.41 14.41
N THR A 62 -0.86 -3.25 14.00
CA THR A 62 -0.07 -3.09 12.77
C THR A 62 -0.92 -3.23 11.51
N GLU A 63 -1.80 -4.23 11.43
CA GLU A 63 -2.69 -4.39 10.28
C GLU A 63 -3.73 -3.26 10.21
N ALA A 64 -4.28 -2.83 11.34
CA ALA A 64 -5.22 -1.71 11.39
C ALA A 64 -4.57 -0.40 10.94
N ALA A 65 -3.33 -0.12 11.39
CA ALA A 65 -2.56 1.04 10.97
C ALA A 65 -2.27 1.01 9.46
N CYS A 66 -1.80 -0.13 8.93
CA CYS A 66 -1.57 -0.30 7.50
C CYS A 66 -2.86 -0.12 6.67
N LYS A 67 -4.00 -0.67 7.13
CA LYS A 67 -5.30 -0.44 6.48
C LYS A 67 -5.69 1.04 6.42
N LEU A 68 -5.40 1.80 7.46
CA LEU A 68 -5.67 3.24 7.49
C LEU A 68 -4.82 3.97 6.45
N GLU A 69 -3.51 3.72 6.42
CA GLU A 69 -2.60 4.36 5.46
C GLU A 69 -2.92 3.98 4.01
N VAL A 70 -3.22 2.70 3.75
CA VAL A 70 -3.66 2.23 2.42
C VAL A 70 -4.99 2.87 2.01
N ARG A 71 -5.91 3.11 2.95
CA ARG A 71 -7.17 3.80 2.67
C ARG A 71 -6.94 5.25 2.26
N VAL A 72 -6.03 5.96 2.92
CA VAL A 72 -5.66 7.34 2.56
C VAL A 72 -4.97 7.38 1.19
N ALA A 73 -4.06 6.45 0.91
CA ALA A 73 -3.46 6.36 -0.42
C ALA A 73 -4.50 6.05 -1.51
N LEU A 74 -5.46 5.16 -1.21
CA LEU A 74 -6.52 4.79 -2.14
C LEU A 74 -7.43 5.98 -2.49
N SER A 75 -7.74 6.88 -1.55
CA SER A 75 -8.57 8.06 -1.87
C SER A 75 -7.87 8.98 -2.87
N ILE A 76 -6.55 9.13 -2.76
CA ILE A 76 -5.72 9.88 -3.73
C ILE A 76 -5.72 9.20 -5.09
N VAL A 77 -5.56 7.87 -5.13
CA VAL A 77 -5.52 7.08 -6.39
C VAL A 77 -6.85 7.09 -7.12
N VAL A 78 -7.97 6.97 -6.40
CA VAL A 78 -9.31 6.93 -6.99
C VAL A 78 -9.85 8.34 -7.29
N GLY A 79 -9.22 9.38 -6.73
CA GLY A 79 -9.68 10.76 -6.90
C GLY A 79 -10.96 11.07 -6.13
N ILE A 80 -11.17 10.40 -4.99
CA ILE A 80 -12.27 10.74 -4.08
C ILE A 80 -11.74 11.88 -3.20
N GLU A 81 -11.99 13.11 -3.65
CA GLU A 81 -11.89 14.33 -2.85
C GLU A 81 -12.96 14.35 -1.73
#